data_AF-A0A1W6LC04-F1
#
_entry.id   AF-A0A1W6LC04-F1
#
_cell.length_a   1.000
_cell.length_b   1.000
_cell.length_c   1.000
_cell.angle_alpha   90.00
_cell.angle_beta   90.00
_cell.angle_gamma   90.00
#
_symmetry.space_group_name_H-M   'P 1'
#
loop_
_entity.id
_entity.type
_entity.pdbx_description
1 polymer ?
#
loop_
_entity_poly.entity_id
_entity_poly.type
_entity_poly.pdbx_seq_one_letter_code
_entity_poly.pdbx_strand_id
1 'polypeptide(L)'
;MLEEDPMQPGREVYWWRRVSGSIDFPYRGWIVKMGPTRITIRVADAAAGAEEVIRHVGKDRVQLVGEYCLKVHAQGPSLLDPVNGWGTFTRYIEVDADLQPKRQVDLFGNSCTLRYDRQHWVDAYGMLGDAKINRNRPAGSWGRSEEVSAQEFQAVWAAAEAGSLWPQQLKTSRSATMGNVPIWLTRPGWCPPPLAR
;
A
#
# COMPACT_ATOMS: atom_id res chain seq x y z
N MET A 1 -4.52 2.67 -31.30
CA MET A 1 -3.78 1.59 -30.61
C MET A 1 -4.72 1.02 -29.58
N LEU A 2 -5.08 -0.26 -29.67
CA LEU A 2 -5.85 -0.93 -28.62
C LEU A 2 -4.90 -1.14 -27.45
N GLU A 3 -5.23 -0.63 -26.27
CA GLU A 3 -4.51 -0.96 -25.04
C GLU A 3 -4.58 -2.48 -24.86
N GLU A 4 -3.43 -3.15 -24.88
CA GLU A 4 -3.36 -4.59 -24.67
C GLU A 4 -3.95 -4.91 -23.29
N ASP A 5 -4.91 -5.86 -23.24
CA ASP A 5 -5.46 -6.37 -21.98
C ASP A 5 -4.28 -6.76 -21.08
N PRO A 6 -4.11 -6.16 -19.90
CA PRO A 6 -2.93 -6.41 -19.08
C PRO A 6 -2.89 -7.83 -18.51
N MET A 7 -3.99 -8.59 -18.57
CA MET A 7 -4.10 -9.97 -18.08
C MET A 7 -3.93 -10.98 -19.21
N GLN A 8 -2.71 -11.14 -19.74
CA GLN A 8 -2.41 -12.12 -20.80
C GLN A 8 -1.53 -13.26 -20.30
N PRO A 9 -1.59 -14.44 -20.95
CA PRO A 9 -0.60 -15.49 -20.72
C PRO A 9 0.84 -14.97 -20.81
N GLY A 10 1.70 -15.47 -19.92
CA GLY A 10 3.07 -15.01 -19.77
C GLY A 10 3.25 -13.79 -18.86
N ARG A 11 2.18 -13.03 -18.56
CA ARG A 11 2.27 -11.91 -17.63
C ARG A 11 2.44 -12.42 -16.20
N GLU A 12 3.36 -11.78 -15.49
CA GLU A 12 3.57 -11.99 -14.07
C GLU A 12 2.46 -11.30 -13.28
N VAL A 13 1.98 -11.99 -12.25
CA VAL A 13 0.90 -11.55 -11.36
C VAL A 13 1.15 -11.99 -9.93
N TYR A 14 0.53 -11.31 -8.97
CA TYR A 14 0.45 -11.82 -7.61
C TYR A 14 -0.95 -12.37 -7.32
N TRP A 15 -0.98 -13.50 -6.63
CA TRP A 15 -2.19 -14.18 -6.21
C TRP A 15 -2.22 -14.37 -4.70
N TRP A 16 -3.38 -14.14 -4.10
CA TRP A 16 -3.59 -14.28 -2.65
C TRP A 16 -4.30 -15.60 -2.34
N ARG A 17 -3.65 -16.44 -1.53
CA ARG A 17 -4.26 -17.65 -0.98
C ARG A 17 -4.73 -17.36 0.45
N ARG A 18 -6.04 -17.34 0.64
CA ARG A 18 -6.64 -17.35 1.97
C ARG A 18 -6.39 -18.71 2.61
N VAL A 19 -5.46 -18.77 3.56
CA VAL A 19 -5.32 -19.90 4.50
C VAL A 19 -6.11 -19.51 5.75
N SER A 20 -6.98 -20.39 6.26
CA SER A 20 -7.89 -20.02 7.36
C SER A 20 -7.12 -19.47 8.57
N GLY A 21 -7.33 -18.19 8.90
CA GLY A 21 -6.82 -17.58 10.13
C GLY A 21 -5.35 -17.16 10.12
N SER A 22 -4.67 -17.04 8.98
CA SER A 22 -3.31 -16.51 8.94
C SER A 22 -3.06 -15.63 7.72
N ILE A 23 -2.09 -14.71 7.88
CA ILE A 23 -1.68 -13.63 6.97
C ILE A 23 -1.74 -14.04 5.50
N ASP A 24 -2.43 -13.21 4.70
CA ASP A 24 -2.42 -13.30 3.25
C ASP A 24 -1.00 -13.00 2.76
N PHE A 25 -0.32 -13.98 2.15
CA PHE A 25 0.94 -13.75 1.45
C PHE A 25 0.68 -13.64 -0.06
N PRO A 26 1.28 -12.66 -0.75
CA PRO A 26 1.20 -12.58 -2.19
C PRO A 26 2.12 -13.65 -2.78
N TYR A 27 1.52 -14.64 -3.44
CA TYR A 27 2.29 -15.62 -4.18
C TYR A 27 2.61 -15.09 -5.58
N ARG A 28 3.89 -15.15 -5.95
CA ARG A 28 4.32 -14.84 -7.31
C ARG A 28 3.81 -15.91 -8.27
N GLY A 29 3.15 -15.50 -9.34
CA GLY A 29 2.74 -16.41 -10.38
C GLY A 29 2.74 -15.83 -11.77
N TRP A 30 2.57 -16.70 -12.75
CA TRP A 30 2.48 -16.34 -14.16
C TRP A 30 1.14 -16.79 -14.69
N ILE A 31 0.44 -15.91 -15.39
CA ILE A 31 -0.77 -16.30 -16.11
C ILE A 31 -0.36 -17.34 -17.15
N VAL A 32 -0.89 -18.55 -17.02
CA VAL A 32 -0.70 -19.63 -17.99
C VAL A 32 -1.82 -19.61 -19.01
N LYS A 33 -3.05 -19.37 -18.55
CA LYS A 33 -4.23 -19.40 -19.41
C LYS A 33 -5.31 -18.48 -18.87
N MET A 34 -5.93 -17.73 -19.77
CA MET A 34 -7.13 -16.96 -19.49
C MET A 34 -8.37 -17.81 -19.74
N GLY A 35 -9.24 -17.89 -18.74
CA GLY A 35 -10.60 -18.41 -18.88
C GLY A 35 -11.63 -17.27 -18.78
N PRO A 36 -12.90 -17.57 -19.08
CA PRO A 36 -13.97 -16.57 -19.03
C PRO A 36 -14.13 -15.97 -17.63
N THR A 37 -14.10 -16.81 -16.58
CA THR A 37 -14.34 -16.41 -15.18
C THR A 37 -13.15 -16.65 -14.25
N ARG A 38 -12.20 -17.49 -14.66
CA ARG A 38 -11.00 -17.85 -13.89
C ARG A 38 -9.76 -17.71 -14.75
N ILE A 39 -8.63 -17.52 -14.10
CA ILE A 39 -7.32 -17.56 -14.74
C ILE A 39 -6.52 -18.71 -14.15
N THR A 40 -5.76 -19.37 -14.99
CA THR A 40 -4.79 -20.36 -14.57
C THR A 40 -3.49 -19.64 -14.34
N ILE A 41 -2.95 -19.76 -13.13
CA ILE A 41 -1.65 -19.23 -12.78
C ILE A 41 -0.72 -20.37 -12.40
N ARG A 42 0.55 -20.22 -12.74
CA ARG A 42 1.65 -21.05 -12.26
C ARG A 42 2.32 -20.31 -11.12
N VAL A 43 2.48 -20.92 -9.97
CA VAL A 43 2.95 -20.26 -8.74
C VAL A 43 4.24 -20.91 -8.26
N ALA A 44 5.22 -20.10 -7.90
CA ALA A 44 6.41 -20.54 -7.17
C ALA A 44 6.13 -20.46 -5.67
N ASP A 45 6.10 -21.59 -4.97
CA ASP A 45 5.90 -21.60 -3.51
C ASP A 45 7.25 -21.40 -2.81
N ALA A 46 7.44 -20.20 -2.23
CA ALA A 46 8.69 -19.82 -1.57
C ALA A 46 8.92 -20.56 -0.23
N ALA A 47 7.90 -21.24 0.31
CA ALA A 47 7.97 -21.74 1.68
C ALA A 47 8.81 -23.02 1.87
N ALA A 48 9.09 -23.82 0.83
CA ALA A 48 9.78 -25.10 1.07
C ALA A 48 10.28 -25.82 -0.19
N GLY A 49 11.18 -25.25 -1.00
CA GLY A 49 11.88 -25.99 -2.07
C GLY A 49 10.98 -26.85 -2.98
N ALA A 50 9.72 -26.45 -3.17
CA ALA A 50 8.65 -27.28 -3.71
C ALA A 50 8.44 -26.97 -5.20
N GLU A 51 8.04 -28.01 -5.95
CA GLU A 51 7.71 -27.93 -7.37
C GLU A 51 6.71 -26.81 -7.69
N GLU A 52 6.84 -26.22 -8.89
CA GLU A 52 5.87 -25.23 -9.40
C GLU A 52 4.45 -25.82 -9.38
N VAL A 53 3.48 -25.07 -8.83
CA VAL A 53 2.10 -25.57 -8.75
C VAL A 53 1.15 -24.74 -9.60
N ILE A 54 0.30 -25.42 -10.36
CA ILE A 54 -0.76 -24.80 -11.15
C ILE A 54 -2.00 -24.55 -10.26
N ARG A 55 -2.58 -23.35 -10.38
CA ARG A 55 -3.77 -22.91 -9.66
C ARG A 55 -4.78 -22.27 -10.60
N HIS A 56 -6.06 -22.46 -10.30
CA HIS A 56 -7.16 -21.79 -10.97
C HIS A 56 -7.80 -20.79 -10.01
N VAL A 57 -7.75 -19.51 -10.35
CA VAL A 57 -8.08 -18.42 -9.43
C VAL A 57 -9.07 -17.46 -10.09
N GLY A 58 -9.91 -16.82 -9.29
CA GLY A 58 -10.81 -15.77 -9.80
C GLY A 58 -10.01 -14.57 -10.28
N LYS A 59 -10.47 -13.89 -11.35
CA LYS A 59 -9.81 -12.70 -11.89
C LYS A 59 -9.69 -11.57 -10.86
N ASP A 60 -10.66 -11.48 -9.96
CA ASP A 60 -10.73 -10.56 -8.82
C ASP A 60 -9.64 -10.79 -7.76
N ARG A 61 -9.05 -12.00 -7.73
CA ARG A 61 -8.02 -12.40 -6.75
C ARG A 61 -6.59 -12.22 -7.25
N VAL A 62 -6.44 -11.62 -8.42
CA VAL A 62 -5.15 -11.45 -9.08
C VAL A 62 -4.95 -9.98 -9.35
N GLN A 63 -3.88 -9.44 -8.79
CA GLN A 63 -3.48 -8.05 -9.03
C GLN A 63 -2.26 -8.04 -9.94
N LEU A 64 -2.31 -7.16 -10.93
CA LEU A 64 -1.17 -6.84 -11.79
C LEU A 64 -0.10 -6.13 -10.95
N VAL A 65 1.16 -6.48 -11.21
CA VAL A 65 2.30 -6.01 -10.42
C VAL A 65 2.45 -4.50 -10.49
N GLY A 66 2.38 -3.86 -9.32
CA GLY A 66 2.74 -2.45 -9.11
C GLY A 66 3.44 -2.28 -7.77
N GLU A 67 4.68 -2.74 -7.68
CA GLU A 67 5.78 -2.23 -6.82
C GLU A 67 5.71 -2.35 -5.28
N TYR A 68 4.54 -2.50 -4.66
CA TYR A 68 4.46 -2.66 -3.18
C TYR A 68 5.03 -4.02 -2.72
N CYS A 69 4.74 -5.10 -3.46
CA CYS A 69 5.15 -6.46 -3.08
C CYS A 69 6.61 -6.79 -3.44
N LEU A 70 7.22 -6.11 -4.42
CA LEU A 70 8.63 -6.31 -4.78
C LEU A 70 9.59 -5.93 -3.64
N LYS A 71 9.17 -5.01 -2.77
CA LYS A 71 9.90 -4.60 -1.57
C LYS A 71 9.87 -5.67 -0.48
N VAL A 72 8.78 -6.44 -0.40
CA VAL A 72 8.57 -7.43 0.67
C VAL A 72 9.48 -8.66 0.52
N HIS A 73 9.76 -9.03 -0.73
CA HIS A 73 10.40 -10.31 -1.00
C HIS A 73 11.93 -10.26 -1.12
N ALA A 74 12.52 -9.10 -1.44
CA ALA A 74 13.96 -9.01 -1.69
C ALA A 74 14.83 -8.87 -0.42
N GLN A 75 14.28 -8.43 0.71
CA GLN A 75 15.11 -7.81 1.77
C GLN A 75 14.79 -8.20 3.24
N GLY A 76 13.84 -9.11 3.48
CA GLY A 76 13.58 -9.68 4.81
C GLY A 76 12.77 -8.78 5.78
N PRO A 77 12.25 -9.33 6.90
CA PRO A 77 11.29 -8.69 7.81
C PRO A 77 11.78 -7.41 8.50
N SER A 78 13.08 -7.23 8.69
CA SER A 78 13.66 -6.01 9.25
C SER A 78 13.70 -4.82 8.28
N LEU A 79 13.47 -5.06 6.98
CA LEU A 79 13.45 -4.05 5.92
C LEU A 79 12.03 -3.80 5.36
N LEU A 80 11.04 -4.60 5.79
CA LEU A 80 9.62 -4.43 5.47
C LEU A 80 9.03 -3.15 6.04
N ASP A 81 9.69 -2.62 7.06
CA ASP A 81 9.33 -1.38 7.66
C ASP A 81 10.64 -0.58 7.84
N PRO A 82 11.02 0.30 6.91
CA PRO A 82 12.22 1.15 7.08
C PRO A 82 12.08 2.09 8.29
N VAL A 83 10.90 2.16 8.88
CA VAL A 83 10.64 2.85 10.15
C VAL A 83 10.59 1.89 11.34
N ASN A 84 10.90 0.60 11.14
CA ASN A 84 11.07 -0.37 12.20
C ASN A 84 12.17 0.11 13.16
N GLY A 85 11.79 0.28 14.44
CA GLY A 85 12.67 0.85 15.45
C GLY A 85 12.59 2.38 15.62
N TRP A 86 11.79 3.08 14.82
CA TRP A 86 11.53 4.52 15.04
C TRP A 86 10.53 4.78 16.17
N GLY A 87 9.92 3.70 16.68
CA GLY A 87 9.01 3.72 17.82
C GLY A 87 7.54 3.90 17.40
N THR A 88 6.72 4.31 18.37
CA THR A 88 5.35 4.73 18.09
C THR A 88 5.34 6.02 17.28
N PHE A 89 4.23 6.29 16.59
CA PHE A 89 4.06 7.54 15.85
C PHE A 89 2.70 8.16 16.12
N THR A 90 2.66 9.48 15.98
CA THR A 90 1.43 10.28 15.90
C THR A 90 1.16 10.59 14.44
N ARG A 91 -0.04 10.26 13.96
CA ARG A 91 -0.47 10.54 12.58
C ARG A 91 -1.41 11.72 12.53
N TYR A 92 -1.02 12.75 11.78
CA TYR A 92 -1.85 13.90 11.44
C TYR A 92 -2.42 13.69 10.04
N ILE A 93 -3.73 13.84 9.87
CA ILE A 93 -4.39 13.68 8.56
C ILE A 93 -5.26 14.90 8.28
N GLU A 94 -5.00 15.58 7.16
CA GLU A 94 -5.99 16.49 6.57
C GLU A 94 -6.90 15.66 5.66
N VAL A 95 -8.20 15.77 5.89
CA VAL A 95 -9.23 15.02 5.17
C VAL A 95 -9.99 15.95 4.23
N ASP A 96 -10.28 15.49 3.02
CA ASP A 96 -11.05 16.23 2.03
C ASP A 96 -12.57 16.06 2.24
N ALA A 97 -13.39 16.76 1.44
CA ALA A 97 -14.85 16.73 1.56
C ALA A 97 -15.47 15.32 1.34
N ASP A 98 -14.78 14.44 0.62
CA ASP A 98 -15.18 13.05 0.34
C ASP A 98 -14.75 12.05 1.44
N LEU A 99 -14.23 12.57 2.56
CA LEU A 99 -13.64 11.85 3.68
C LEU A 99 -12.37 11.08 3.34
N GLN A 100 -11.76 11.30 2.18
CA GLN A 100 -10.47 10.70 1.84
C GLN A 100 -9.30 11.54 2.37
N PRO A 101 -8.17 10.92 2.73
CA PRO A 101 -6.95 11.65 3.04
C PRO A 101 -6.51 12.56 1.87
N LYS A 102 -6.21 13.80 2.21
CA LYS A 102 -5.66 14.82 1.30
C LYS A 102 -4.18 15.02 1.55
N ARG A 103 -3.80 15.13 2.83
CA ARG A 103 -2.42 15.25 3.32
C ARG A 103 -2.25 14.43 4.59
N GLN A 104 -1.05 13.91 4.83
CA GLN A 104 -0.71 13.13 6.01
C GLN A 104 0.71 13.46 6.50
N VAL A 105 0.90 13.50 7.82
CA VAL A 105 2.22 13.48 8.45
C VAL A 105 2.27 12.39 9.51
N ASP A 106 3.30 11.55 9.48
CA ASP A 106 3.59 10.58 10.54
C ASP A 106 4.83 11.05 11.33
N LEU A 107 4.63 11.44 12.58
CA LEU A 107 5.67 11.90 13.50
C LEU A 107 6.05 10.77 14.46
N PHE A 108 7.26 10.24 14.34
CA PHE A 108 7.75 9.12 15.13
C PHE A 108 8.39 9.59 16.45
N GLY A 109 8.45 8.70 17.44
CA GLY A 109 9.01 9.00 18.77
C GLY A 109 10.48 9.42 18.74
N ASN A 110 11.23 9.02 17.71
CA ASN A 110 12.60 9.47 17.47
C ASN A 110 12.70 10.80 16.68
N SER A 111 11.60 11.53 16.53
CA SER A 111 11.48 12.78 15.75
C SER A 111 11.64 12.63 14.23
N CYS A 112 11.75 11.40 13.70
CA CYS A 112 11.60 11.20 12.26
C CYS A 112 10.19 11.59 11.83
N THR A 113 10.07 12.20 10.65
CA THR A 113 8.79 12.63 10.07
C THR A 113 8.66 12.13 8.65
N LEU A 114 7.51 11.54 8.34
CA LEU A 114 7.09 11.21 6.98
C LEU A 114 5.93 12.10 6.57
N ARG A 115 5.86 12.49 5.30
CA ARG A 115 4.89 13.45 4.80
C ARG A 115 4.37 12.99 3.44
N TYR A 116 3.05 12.93 3.31
CA TYR A 116 2.39 12.50 2.08
C TYR A 116 1.28 13.47 1.67
N ASP A 117 1.17 13.72 0.37
CA ASP A 117 -0.02 14.32 -0.25
C ASP A 117 -0.39 13.54 -1.53
N ARG A 118 -1.37 14.02 -2.28
CA ARG A 118 -1.80 13.36 -3.52
C ARG A 118 -0.75 13.40 -4.65
N GLN A 119 0.24 14.28 -4.58
CA GLN A 119 1.34 14.35 -5.56
C GLN A 119 2.50 13.43 -5.17
N HIS A 120 2.83 13.41 -3.87
CA HIS A 120 3.79 12.51 -3.26
C HIS A 120 3.07 11.51 -2.35
N TRP A 121 2.34 10.58 -2.97
CA TRP A 121 1.45 9.67 -2.23
C TRP A 121 2.08 8.34 -1.86
N VAL A 122 3.26 8.01 -2.39
CA VAL A 122 3.96 6.75 -2.15
C VAL A 122 5.46 6.90 -2.36
N ASP A 123 6.23 6.27 -1.48
CA ASP A 123 7.69 6.24 -1.52
C ASP A 123 8.27 4.95 -0.94
N ALA A 124 9.57 4.95 -0.60
CA ALA A 124 10.19 3.80 0.05
C ALA A 124 9.82 3.64 1.52
N TYR A 125 9.17 4.59 2.19
CA TYR A 125 8.80 4.51 3.60
C TYR A 125 7.36 4.08 3.81
N GLY A 126 6.45 4.49 2.93
CA GLY A 126 5.03 4.23 3.08
C GLY A 126 4.20 4.88 1.97
N MET A 127 2.96 5.18 2.31
CA MET A 127 2.01 5.83 1.42
C MET A 127 1.00 6.67 2.19
N LEU A 128 0.35 7.61 1.48
CA LEU A 128 -0.83 8.32 1.93
C LEU A 128 -1.93 7.30 2.29
N GLY A 129 -2.68 7.55 3.37
CA GLY A 129 -3.79 6.69 3.75
C GLY A 129 -4.79 6.46 2.60
N ASP A 130 -5.26 5.22 2.49
CA ASP A 130 -6.10 4.72 1.40
C ASP A 130 -7.56 4.45 1.81
N ALA A 131 -7.89 4.74 3.06
CA ALA A 131 -9.20 4.52 3.64
C ALA A 131 -9.90 5.84 3.98
N LYS A 132 -11.22 5.87 3.76
CA LYS A 132 -12.07 6.98 4.21
C LYS A 132 -12.05 7.11 5.72
N ILE A 133 -11.89 8.34 6.19
CA ILE A 133 -11.89 8.66 7.61
C ILE A 133 -13.34 8.81 8.09
N ASN A 134 -13.81 7.84 8.85
CA ASN A 134 -15.11 7.91 9.51
C ASN A 134 -14.95 8.58 10.88
N ARG A 135 -15.43 9.83 10.99
CA ARG A 135 -15.41 10.63 12.24
C ARG A 135 -16.18 9.99 13.39
N ASN A 136 -17.12 9.09 13.09
CA ASN A 136 -17.95 8.40 14.07
C ASN A 136 -17.46 6.97 14.37
N ARG A 137 -16.27 6.58 13.88
CA ARG A 137 -15.75 5.23 14.11
C ARG A 137 -15.45 5.05 15.61
N PRO A 138 -15.91 3.96 16.25
CA PRO A 138 -15.45 3.59 17.58
C PRO A 138 -13.92 3.45 17.59
N ALA A 139 -13.29 3.76 18.73
CA ALA A 139 -11.84 3.63 18.88
C ALA A 139 -11.40 2.23 18.42
N GLY A 140 -10.67 2.20 17.31
CA GLY A 140 -10.14 0.96 16.73
C GLY A 140 -8.76 0.64 17.32
N SER A 141 -8.02 -0.21 16.62
CA SER A 141 -6.60 -0.48 16.92
C SER A 141 -5.70 0.76 16.86
N TRP A 142 -6.18 1.86 16.27
CA TRP A 142 -5.52 3.16 16.19
C TRP A 142 -5.85 4.12 17.34
N GLY A 143 -6.65 3.67 18.33
CA GLY A 143 -7.09 4.52 19.43
C GLY A 143 -8.17 5.53 19.04
N ARG A 144 -8.31 6.57 19.86
CA ARG A 144 -9.24 7.69 19.63
C ARG A 144 -8.48 8.78 18.86
N SER A 145 -9.08 9.28 17.79
CA SER A 145 -8.57 10.45 17.07
C SER A 145 -9.18 11.73 17.64
N GLU A 146 -8.40 12.79 17.65
CA GLU A 146 -8.83 14.13 18.07
C GLU A 146 -8.71 15.10 16.89
N GLU A 147 -9.58 16.10 16.85
CA GLU A 147 -9.52 17.15 15.84
C GLU A 147 -8.48 18.19 16.24
N VAL A 148 -7.58 18.52 15.31
CA VAL A 148 -6.56 19.57 15.48
C VAL A 148 -6.90 20.78 14.62
N SER A 149 -6.38 21.95 15.01
CA SER A 149 -6.59 23.16 14.22
C SER A 149 -5.84 23.09 12.87
N ALA A 150 -6.35 23.81 11.86
CA ALA A 150 -5.66 23.91 10.58
C ALA A 150 -4.24 24.51 10.72
N GLN A 151 -4.07 25.46 11.65
CA GLN A 151 -2.79 26.09 11.95
C GLN A 151 -1.78 25.08 12.52
N GLU A 152 -2.22 24.24 13.45
CA GLU A 152 -1.40 23.17 14.02
C GLU A 152 -0.96 22.17 12.95
N PHE A 153 -1.89 21.73 12.10
CA PHE A 153 -1.55 20.85 10.98
C PHE A 153 -0.54 21.52 10.03
N GLN A 154 -0.71 22.80 9.69
CA GLN A 154 0.25 23.51 8.83
C GLN A 154 1.64 23.59 9.45
N ALA A 155 1.74 23.79 10.77
CA ALA A 155 3.03 23.84 11.45
C ALA A 155 3.77 22.49 11.36
N VAL A 156 3.07 21.38 11.61
CA VAL A 156 3.64 20.02 11.52
C VAL A 156 3.98 19.68 10.06
N TRP A 157 3.14 20.07 9.11
CA TRP A 157 3.37 19.89 7.67
C TRP A 157 4.65 20.60 7.20
N ALA A 158 4.81 21.87 7.53
CA ALA A 158 5.99 22.66 7.18
C ALA A 158 7.27 22.12 7.86
N ALA A 159 7.16 21.70 9.13
CA ALA A 159 8.28 21.09 9.84
C ALA A 159 8.75 19.78 9.19
N ALA A 160 7.82 18.93 8.73
CA ALA A 160 8.15 17.68 8.04
C ALA A 160 8.81 17.94 6.67
N GLU A 161 8.38 18.98 5.94
CA GLU A 161 9.00 19.41 4.68
C GLU A 161 10.43 19.93 4.89
N ALA A 162 10.69 20.65 5.97
CA ALA A 162 12.02 21.10 6.36
C ALA A 162 12.90 19.97 6.95
N GLY A 163 12.33 18.80 7.21
CA GLY A 163 12.98 17.67 7.86
C GLY A 163 14.03 16.98 6.96
N SER A 164 15.01 16.34 7.58
CA SER A 164 16.12 15.66 6.88
C SER A 164 15.67 14.47 6.02
N LEU A 165 14.50 13.89 6.29
CA LEU A 165 13.95 12.78 5.52
C LEU A 165 13.24 13.23 4.25
N TRP A 166 12.80 14.48 4.13
CA TRP A 166 12.01 14.93 2.99
C TRP A 166 12.72 14.75 1.63
N PRO A 167 14.01 15.12 1.46
CA PRO A 167 14.72 14.84 0.22
C PRO A 167 14.80 13.35 -0.13
N GLN A 168 14.86 12.48 0.88
CA GLN A 168 14.93 11.03 0.68
C GLN A 168 13.55 10.43 0.32
N GLN A 169 12.46 10.95 0.90
CA GLN A 169 11.09 10.62 0.49
C GLN A 169 10.90 10.96 -0.99
N LEU A 170 11.23 12.20 -1.40
CA LEU A 170 11.16 12.63 -2.80
C LEU A 170 12.00 11.75 -3.73
N LYS A 171 13.26 11.46 -3.36
CA LYS A 171 14.16 10.61 -4.15
C LYS A 171 13.63 9.19 -4.34
N THR A 172 12.89 8.68 -3.35
CA THR A 172 12.33 7.32 -3.38
C THR A 172 10.87 7.28 -3.77
N SER A 173 10.32 8.40 -4.24
CA SER A 173 8.93 8.49 -4.68
C SER A 173 8.65 7.53 -5.82
N ARG A 174 7.48 6.90 -5.75
CA ARG A 174 7.00 5.94 -6.76
C ARG A 174 5.75 6.43 -7.48
N SER A 175 5.35 7.69 -7.30
CA SER A 175 4.16 8.23 -7.96
C SER A 175 4.30 8.22 -9.49
N ALA A 176 5.50 8.46 -10.02
CA ALA A 176 5.73 8.40 -11.48
C ALA A 176 5.50 7.01 -12.07
N THR A 177 5.80 5.93 -11.33
CA THR A 177 5.67 4.54 -11.78
C THR A 177 4.30 3.94 -11.44
N MET A 178 3.73 4.32 -10.28
CA MET A 178 2.44 3.82 -9.78
C MET A 178 1.24 4.67 -10.22
N GLY A 179 1.49 5.79 -10.90
CA GLY A 179 0.49 6.74 -11.37
C GLY A 179 0.46 8.00 -10.51
N ASN A 180 0.27 9.14 -11.18
CA ASN A 180 0.26 10.47 -10.54
C ASN A 180 -0.93 10.71 -9.61
N VAL A 181 -1.88 9.77 -9.54
CA VAL A 181 -3.06 9.83 -8.67
C VAL A 181 -3.14 8.51 -7.89
N PRO A 182 -3.35 8.55 -6.57
CA PRO A 182 -3.56 7.35 -5.77
C PRO A 182 -4.67 6.45 -6.33
N ILE A 183 -4.41 5.15 -6.40
CA ILE A 183 -5.32 4.19 -7.06
C ILE A 183 -6.72 4.13 -6.41
N TRP A 184 -6.82 4.41 -5.10
CA TRP A 184 -8.08 4.46 -4.38
C TRP A 184 -8.93 5.70 -4.68
N LEU A 185 -8.36 6.73 -5.33
CA LEU A 185 -9.10 7.88 -5.83
C LEU A 185 -9.59 7.68 -7.26
N THR A 186 -8.97 6.80 -8.03
CA THR A 186 -9.35 6.54 -9.43
C THR A 186 -10.34 5.39 -9.59
N ARG A 187 -10.55 4.57 -8.54
CA ARG A 187 -11.42 3.40 -8.58
C ARG A 187 -12.63 3.53 -7.64
N PRO A 188 -13.85 3.69 -8.18
CA PRO A 188 -15.07 3.58 -7.38
C PRO A 188 -15.14 2.23 -6.66
N GLY A 189 -15.39 2.25 -5.35
CA GLY A 189 -15.51 1.02 -4.55
C GLY A 189 -14.18 0.37 -4.16
N TRP A 190 -13.04 1.08 -4.25
CA TRP A 190 -11.78 0.59 -3.70
C TRP A 190 -11.92 0.21 -2.22
N CYS A 191 -11.49 -1.00 -1.89
CA CYS A 191 -11.41 -1.50 -0.52
C CYS A 191 -10.04 -2.16 -0.36
N PRO A 192 -9.16 -1.65 0.52
CA PRO A 192 -7.91 -2.34 0.78
C PRO A 192 -8.22 -3.71 1.41
N PRO A 193 -7.45 -4.76 1.07
CA PRO A 193 -7.59 -6.04 1.74
C PRO A 193 -7.42 -5.85 3.26
N PRO A 194 -8.17 -6.58 4.11
CA PRO A 194 -8.12 -6.38 5.55
C PRO A 194 -6.70 -6.58 6.07
N LEU A 195 -6.22 -5.62 6.88
CA LEU A 195 -4.94 -5.73 7.59
C LEU A 195 -4.99 -6.97 8.50
N ALA A 196 -4.04 -7.89 8.32
CA ALA A 196 -3.91 -9.05 9.19
C ALA A 196 -3.65 -8.59 10.64
N ARG A 197 -4.37 -9.20 11.59
CA ARG A 197 -4.13 -9.04 13.03
C ARG A 197 -3.09 -10.05 13.48
#